data_AF-A0A8J4A1W6-F1
#
_entry.id   AF-A0A8J4A1W6-F1
#
_cell.length_a   1.000
_cell.length_b   1.000
_cell.length_c   1.000
_cell.angle_alpha   90.00
_cell.angle_beta   90.00
_cell.angle_gamma   90.00
#
_symmetry.space_group_name_H-M   'P 1'
#
loop_
_entity.id
_entity.type
_entity.pdbx_description
1 polymer ?
#
loop_
_entity_poly.entity_id
_entity_poly.type
_entity_poly.pdbx_seq_one_letter_code
_entity_poly.pdbx_strand_id
1 'polypeptide(L)'
;MTEPLEHVLVEVATGLWRLQRRLDPETPETRAAARQVRRILDVLGDADIRIDDHHGVAFDPGLAIDVVAYQPTEGVDHEQVIDTERPSIFRGTATLQRGRVIVGVPVKGTT
;
A
#
# COMPACT_ATOMS: atom_id res chain seq x y z
N MET A 1 -12.13 1.82 20.10
CA MET A 1 -12.50 3.14 19.58
C MET A 1 -11.22 3.77 19.07
N THR A 2 -11.03 3.86 17.76
CA THR A 2 -9.89 4.58 17.17
C THR A 2 -10.01 6.03 17.61
N GLU A 3 -8.95 6.61 18.17
CA GLU A 3 -9.01 8.01 18.58
C GLU A 3 -9.29 8.89 17.35
N PRO A 4 -10.08 9.98 17.46
CA PRO A 4 -10.42 10.83 16.31
C PRO A 4 -9.20 11.28 15.50
N LEU A 5 -8.05 11.47 16.15
CA LEU A 5 -6.79 11.83 15.51
C LEU A 5 -6.17 10.68 14.71
N GLU A 6 -6.27 9.44 15.17
CA GLU A 6 -5.77 8.27 14.44
C GLU A 6 -6.56 8.05 13.15
N HIS A 7 -7.87 8.28 13.17
CA HIS A 7 -8.68 8.22 11.95
C HIS A 7 -8.23 9.27 10.92
N VAL A 8 -8.04 10.52 11.36
CA VAL A 8 -7.52 11.59 10.48
C VAL A 8 -6.15 11.23 9.93
N LEU A 9 -5.26 10.70 10.77
CA LEU A 9 -3.93 10.26 10.36
C LEU A 9 -3.99 9.17 9.27
N VAL A 10 -4.84 8.16 9.47
CA VAL A 10 -5.05 7.07 8.50
C VAL A 10 -5.55 7.61 7.15
N GLU A 11 -6.51 8.53 7.16
CA GLU A 11 -7.04 9.14 5.94
C GLU A 11 -5.99 10.00 5.21
N VAL A 12 -5.22 10.81 5.95
CA VAL A 12 -4.15 11.65 5.38
C VAL A 12 -3.03 10.78 4.80
N ALA A 13 -2.56 9.77 5.54
CA ALA A 13 -1.52 8.84 5.09
C ALA A 13 -1.97 8.08 3.83
N THR A 14 -3.22 7.58 3.80
CA THR A 14 -3.79 6.93 2.62
C THR A 14 -3.88 7.90 1.43
N GLY A 15 -4.29 9.15 1.67
CA GLY A 15 -4.34 10.18 0.63
C GLY A 15 -2.98 10.50 0.03
N LEU A 16 -1.94 10.63 0.86
CA LEU A 16 -0.57 10.86 0.43
C LEU A 16 -0.02 9.69 -0.39
N TRP A 17 -0.27 8.45 0.04
CA TRP A 17 0.11 7.26 -0.73
C TRP A 17 -0.57 7.21 -2.11
N ARG A 18 -1.89 7.50 -2.18
CA ARG A 18 -2.59 7.60 -3.48
C ARG A 18 -1.99 8.68 -4.38
N LEU A 19 -1.68 9.83 -3.79
CA LEU A 19 -1.10 10.94 -4.54
C LEU A 19 0.31 10.59 -5.03
N GLN A 20 1.13 9.95 -4.21
CA GLN A 20 2.45 9.46 -4.59
C GLN A 20 2.37 8.51 -5.79
N ARG A 21 1.45 7.54 -5.79
CA ARG A 21 1.26 6.59 -6.92
C ARG A 21 0.86 7.27 -8.23
N ARG A 22 0.23 8.45 -8.17
CA ARG A 22 -0.24 9.21 -9.34
C ARG A 22 0.80 10.20 -9.87
N LEU A 23 1.81 10.53 -9.07
CA LEU A 23 2.82 11.51 -9.43
C LEU A 23 4.06 10.79 -9.95
N ASP A 24 4.43 11.09 -11.19
CA ASP A 24 5.69 10.63 -11.75
C ASP A 24 6.82 11.59 -11.35
N PRO A 25 7.84 11.13 -10.60
CA PRO A 25 8.99 11.97 -10.27
C PRO A 25 9.89 12.31 -11.47
N GLU A 26 9.77 11.61 -12.60
CA GLU A 26 10.58 11.85 -13.79
C GLU A 26 9.93 12.84 -14.77
N THR A 27 8.62 13.02 -14.69
CA THR A 27 7.88 14.04 -15.45
C THR A 27 8.10 15.44 -14.84
N PRO A 28 8.63 16.44 -15.58
CA PRO A 28 8.94 17.78 -15.05
C PRO A 28 7.79 18.48 -14.32
N GLU A 29 6.57 18.36 -14.84
CA GLU A 29 5.36 19.00 -14.34
C GLU A 29 4.95 18.47 -12.95
N THR A 30 5.16 17.18 -12.70
CA THR A 30 4.80 16.51 -11.44
C THR A 30 5.96 16.35 -10.48
N ARG A 31 7.20 16.49 -10.95
CA ARG A 31 8.44 16.28 -10.17
C ARG A 31 8.47 17.07 -8.86
N ALA A 32 8.07 18.33 -8.88
CA ALA A 32 8.05 19.17 -7.68
C ALA A 32 7.06 18.64 -6.63
N ALA A 33 5.84 18.29 -7.06
CA ALA A 33 4.83 17.70 -6.20
C ALA A 33 5.24 16.32 -5.67
N ALA A 34 5.82 15.47 -6.53
CA ALA A 34 6.30 14.13 -6.15
C ALA A 34 7.35 14.21 -5.02
N ARG A 35 8.30 15.15 -5.13
CA ARG A 35 9.28 15.41 -4.07
C ARG A 35 8.63 15.93 -2.79
N GLN A 36 7.63 16.80 -2.90
CA GLN A 36 6.95 17.32 -1.71
C GLN A 36 6.17 16.23 -0.97
N VAL A 37 5.46 15.37 -1.70
CA VAL A 37 4.77 14.21 -1.11
C VAL A 37 5.76 13.27 -0.44
N ARG A 38 6.90 12.99 -1.09
CA ARG A 38 7.96 12.16 -0.49
C ARG A 38 8.45 12.74 0.84
N ARG A 39 8.73 14.05 0.91
CA ARG A 39 9.13 14.69 2.17
C ARG A 39 8.09 14.55 3.28
N ILE A 40 6.80 14.64 2.95
CA ILE A 40 5.74 14.49 3.95
C ILE A 40 5.69 13.03 4.43
N LEU A 41 5.85 12.07 3.52
CA LEU A 41 5.94 10.64 3.86
C LEU A 41 7.17 10.35 4.73
N ASP A 42 8.30 11.00 4.47
CA ASP A 42 9.51 10.87 5.29
C ASP A 42 9.25 11.37 6.73
N VAL A 43 8.57 12.53 6.89
CA VAL A 43 8.16 13.05 8.21
C VAL A 43 7.22 12.10 8.95
N LEU A 44 6.32 11.42 8.24
CA LEU A 44 5.47 10.38 8.84
C LEU A 44 6.33 9.20 9.32
N GLY A 45 7.31 8.78 8.51
CA GLY A 45 8.27 7.74 8.89
C GLY A 45 9.09 8.10 10.13
N ASP A 46 9.58 9.34 10.22
CA ASP A 46 10.30 9.86 11.40
C ASP A 46 9.43 9.87 12.67
N ALA A 47 8.11 9.93 12.50
CA ALA A 47 7.11 9.83 13.57
C ALA A 47 6.62 8.39 13.82
N ASP A 48 7.35 7.38 13.31
CA ASP A 48 7.04 5.95 13.43
C ASP A 48 5.71 5.53 12.78
N ILE A 49 5.27 6.29 11.77
CA ILE A 49 4.11 5.96 10.93
C ILE A 49 4.60 5.30 9.65
N ARG A 50 4.31 4.01 9.52
CA ARG A 50 4.69 3.21 8.36
C ARG A 50 3.49 2.98 7.46
N ILE A 51 3.68 3.19 6.16
CA ILE A 51 2.69 2.92 5.11
C ILE A 51 3.25 1.83 4.22
N ASP A 52 2.50 0.75 4.04
CA ASP A 52 2.96 -0.42 3.29
C ASP A 52 2.02 -0.70 2.12
N ASP A 53 2.57 -0.65 0.91
CA ASP A 53 1.86 -0.85 -0.34
C ASP A 53 1.71 -2.33 -0.68
N HIS A 54 2.52 -3.24 -0.13
CA HIS A 54 2.49 -4.68 -0.40
C HIS A 54 2.61 -5.12 -1.87
N HIS A 55 2.59 -4.25 -2.87
CA HIS A 55 2.65 -4.62 -4.28
C HIS A 55 3.92 -5.41 -4.60
N GLY A 56 3.76 -6.59 -5.20
CA GLY A 56 4.84 -7.51 -5.54
C GLY A 56 5.37 -8.34 -4.35
N VAL A 57 4.82 -8.16 -3.15
CA VAL A 57 5.16 -8.99 -1.99
C VAL A 57 4.46 -10.34 -2.12
N ALA A 58 5.19 -11.42 -1.84
CA ALA A 58 4.62 -12.76 -1.75
C ALA A 58 3.51 -12.78 -0.69
N PHE A 59 2.37 -13.39 -1.02
CA PHE A 59 1.24 -13.41 -0.11
C PHE A 59 1.54 -14.31 1.10
N ASP A 60 1.37 -13.75 2.29
CA ASP A 60 1.47 -14.47 3.56
C ASP A 60 0.25 -14.11 4.45
N PRO A 61 -0.48 -15.09 5.02
CA PRO A 61 -1.65 -14.84 5.87
C PRO A 61 -1.37 -14.00 7.13
N GLY A 62 -0.12 -13.92 7.57
CA GLY A 62 0.34 -13.13 8.71
C GLY A 62 0.54 -11.64 8.39
N LEU A 63 0.47 -11.24 7.12
CA LEU A 63 0.48 -9.82 6.74
C LEU A 63 -0.78 -9.12 7.25
N ALA A 64 -0.65 -7.84 7.56
CA ALA A 64 -1.78 -7.01 8.00
C ALA A 64 -2.68 -6.57 6.82
N ILE A 65 -3.09 -7.52 5.98
CA ILE A 65 -3.82 -7.30 4.72
C ILE A 65 -5.12 -8.11 4.68
N ASP A 66 -6.18 -7.50 4.15
CA ASP A 66 -7.41 -8.17 3.76
C ASP A 66 -7.38 -8.43 2.26
N VAL A 67 -7.48 -9.70 1.87
CA VAL A 67 -7.56 -10.10 0.47
C VAL A 67 -8.96 -9.80 -0.06
N VAL A 68 -9.04 -8.92 -1.04
CA VAL A 68 -10.28 -8.52 -1.72
C VAL A 68 -10.66 -9.55 -2.77
N ALA A 69 -9.67 -10.05 -3.51
CA ALA A 69 -9.87 -11.05 -4.55
C ALA A 69 -8.57 -11.82 -4.83
N TYR A 70 -8.72 -13.03 -5.34
CA TYR A 70 -7.65 -13.79 -6.00
C TYR A 70 -7.89 -13.73 -7.51
N GLN A 71 -6.84 -13.45 -8.29
CA GLN A 71 -6.93 -13.28 -9.74
C GLN A 71 -5.88 -14.14 -10.48
N PRO A 72 -6.31 -15.05 -11.38
CA PRO A 72 -5.38 -15.72 -12.29
C PRO A 72 -4.60 -14.69 -13.10
N THR A 73 -3.27 -14.67 -12.96
CA THR A 73 -2.41 -13.64 -13.53
C THR A 73 -1.27 -14.26 -14.33
N GLU A 74 -1.11 -13.86 -15.58
CA GLU A 74 0.01 -14.31 -16.41
C GLU A 74 1.35 -13.80 -15.85
N GLY A 75 2.38 -14.64 -15.91
CA GLY A 75 3.71 -14.30 -15.38
C GLY A 75 3.84 -14.41 -13.86
N VAL A 76 2.77 -14.74 -13.15
CA VAL A 76 2.78 -15.06 -11.71
C VAL A 76 2.91 -16.57 -11.52
N ASP A 77 3.95 -17.01 -10.79
CA ASP A 77 4.27 -18.42 -10.53
C ASP A 77 3.93 -18.87 -9.09
N HIS A 78 3.66 -17.93 -8.19
CA HIS A 78 3.18 -18.17 -6.82
C HIS A 78 2.22 -17.07 -6.36
N GLU A 79 1.54 -17.27 -5.22
CA GLU A 79 0.62 -16.25 -4.70
C GLU A 79 1.38 -14.99 -4.28
N GLN A 80 1.06 -13.86 -4.89
CA GLN A 80 1.67 -12.56 -4.59
C GLN A 80 0.67 -11.43 -4.74
N VAL A 81 0.87 -10.32 -4.04
CA VAL A 81 0.02 -9.13 -4.19
C VAL A 81 0.31 -8.47 -5.54
N ILE A 82 -0.72 -8.36 -6.39
CA ILE A 82 -0.62 -7.73 -7.73
C ILE A 82 -1.23 -6.34 -7.80
N ASP A 83 -2.10 -5.99 -6.85
CA ASP A 83 -2.59 -4.63 -6.69
C ASP A 83 -3.01 -4.38 -5.24
N THR A 84 -2.95 -3.11 -4.87
CA THR A 84 -3.28 -2.63 -3.54
C THR A 84 -4.28 -1.51 -3.67
N GLU A 85 -5.51 -1.75 -3.21
CA GLU A 85 -6.59 -0.76 -3.19
C GLU A 85 -6.41 0.24 -2.06
N ARG A 86 -5.86 -0.22 -0.93
CA ARG A 86 -5.52 0.58 0.24
C ARG A 86 -4.27 0.03 0.94
N PRO A 87 -3.38 0.89 1.42
CA PRO A 87 -2.16 0.46 2.09
C PRO A 87 -2.47 -0.01 3.51
N SER A 88 -1.56 -0.81 4.07
CA SER A 88 -1.53 -0.99 5.52
C SER A 88 -0.87 0.21 6.17
N ILE A 89 -1.37 0.63 7.33
CA ILE A 89 -0.82 1.77 8.09
C ILE A 89 -0.57 1.31 9.51
N PHE A 90 0.63 1.59 10.00
CA PHE A 90 1.10 1.20 11.32
C PHE A 90 1.64 2.39 12.08
N ARG A 91 1.55 2.33 13.41
CA ARG A 91 2.26 3.20 14.35
C ARG A 91 3.07 2.31 15.29
N GLY A 92 4.38 2.26 15.08
CA GLY A 92 5.23 1.26 15.70
C GLY A 92 4.72 -0.16 15.44
N THR A 93 4.37 -0.89 16.50
CA THR A 93 3.83 -2.26 16.40
C THR A 93 2.31 -2.30 16.24
N ALA A 94 1.61 -1.18 16.37
CA ALA A 94 0.16 -1.13 16.29
C ALA A 94 -0.29 -1.00 14.83
N THR A 95 -1.21 -1.88 14.41
CA THR A 95 -1.89 -1.76 13.11
C THR A 95 -3.03 -0.76 13.23
N LEU A 96 -2.91 0.40 12.59
CA LEU A 96 -3.97 1.42 12.53
C LEU A 96 -4.96 1.14 11.39
N GLN A 97 -4.46 0.62 10.26
CA GLN A 97 -5.26 0.19 9.12
C GLN A 97 -4.65 -1.07 8.50
N ARG A 98 -5.49 -2.06 8.23
CA ARG A 98 -5.13 -3.20 7.39
C ARG A 98 -5.20 -2.82 5.92
N GLY A 99 -4.24 -3.28 5.13
CA GLY A 99 -4.24 -3.08 3.69
C GLY A 99 -5.37 -3.86 3.02
N ARG A 100 -5.82 -3.41 1.85
CA ARG A 100 -6.76 -4.15 1.01
C ARG A 100 -6.10 -4.44 -0.32
N VAL A 101 -5.94 -5.72 -0.63
CA VAL A 101 -5.09 -6.17 -1.73
C VAL A 101 -5.80 -7.15 -2.65
N ILE A 102 -5.33 -7.24 -3.88
CA ILE A 102 -5.66 -8.28 -4.84
C ILE A 102 -4.45 -9.18 -4.96
N VAL A 103 -4.66 -10.48 -4.79
CA VAL A 103 -3.60 -11.49 -4.88
C VAL A 103 -3.65 -12.14 -6.25
N GLY A 104 -2.54 -12.08 -6.97
CA GLY A 104 -2.33 -12.84 -8.18
C GLY A 104 -2.07 -14.30 -7.83
N VAL A 105 -2.69 -15.20 -8.58
CA VAL A 105 -2.42 -16.63 -8.52
C VAL A 105 -2.03 -17.12 -9.91
N PRO A 106 -1.25 -18.21 -10.02
CA PRO A 106 -0.89 -18.75 -11.32
C PRO A 106 -2.12 -19.10 -12.16
N VAL A 107 -2.08 -18.78 -13.45
CA VAL A 107 -3.09 -19.29 -14.40
C VAL A 107 -2.96 -20.80 -14.41
N LYS A 108 -3.99 -21.52 -13.93
CA LYS A 108 -4.01 -22.97 -14.08
C LYS A 108 -4.00 -23.28 -15.56
N GLY A 109 -2.91 -23.89 -16.05
CA GLY A 109 -2.91 -24.50 -17.37
C GLY A 109 -4.04 -25.53 -17.41
N THR A 110 -5.03 -25.32 -18.27
CA THR A 110 -5.99 -26.35 -18.63
C THR A 110 -5.17 -27.57 -19.07
N THR A 111 -5.10 -28.58 -18.22
CA THR A 111 -4.60 -29.90 -18.59
C THR A 111 -5.79 -30.70 -19.12
#